data_AF-A0A5J4EA65-F1
#
_entry.id   AF-A0A5J4EA65-F1
#
_cell.length_a   1.000
_cell.length_b   1.000
_cell.length_c   1.000
_cell.angle_alpha   90.00
_cell.angle_beta   90.00
_cell.angle_gamma   90.00
#
_symmetry.space_group_name_H-M   'P 1'
#
loop_
_entity.id
_entity.type
_entity.pdbx_description
1 polymer ?
#
loop_
_entity_poly.entity_id
_entity_poly.type
_entity_poly.pdbx_seq_one_letter_code
_entity_poly.pdbx_strand_id
1 'polypeptide(L)'
;MDTPVGRLGLAVCYDIRLPALFMQLLDQGMEVLALPAAFTAGTGKAHWEILLRARAIESLCYVTAAAQGGRHENGRESWGTACW
;
A
#
# COMPACT_ATOMS: atom_id res chain seq x y z
N MET A 1 -12.12 -5.27 -8.35
CA MET A 1 -13.01 -4.65 -9.37
C MET A 1 -12.26 -4.60 -10.70
N ASP A 2 -12.94 -4.77 -11.83
CA ASP A 2 -12.25 -4.67 -13.13
C ASP A 2 -12.04 -3.21 -13.53
N THR A 3 -10.83 -2.92 -14.05
CA THR A 3 -10.44 -1.58 -14.46
C THR A 3 -9.61 -1.65 -15.75
N PRO A 4 -9.39 -0.53 -16.46
CA PRO A 4 -8.52 -0.52 -17.65
C PRO A 4 -7.06 -0.95 -17.39
N VAL A 5 -6.62 -1.01 -16.13
CA VAL A 5 -5.26 -1.43 -15.74
C VAL A 5 -5.21 -2.85 -15.16
N GLY A 6 -6.30 -3.61 -15.26
CA GLY A 6 -6.43 -4.97 -14.72
C GLY A 6 -7.42 -5.05 -13.55
N ARG A 7 -7.52 -6.23 -12.93
CA ARG A 7 -8.35 -6.43 -11.74
C ARG A 7 -7.72 -5.78 -10.51
N LEU A 8 -8.33 -4.68 -10.07
CA LEU A 8 -7.88 -3.85 -8.97
C LEU A 8 -8.34 -4.39 -7.60
N GLY A 9 -7.37 -4.63 -6.71
CA GLY A 9 -7.56 -4.81 -5.28
C GLY A 9 -7.34 -3.50 -4.51
N LEU A 10 -8.03 -3.36 -3.39
CA LEU A 10 -8.03 -2.14 -2.59
C LEU A 10 -7.69 -2.48 -1.13
N ALA A 11 -6.77 -1.73 -0.54
CA ALA A 11 -6.44 -1.77 0.87
C ALA A 11 -6.02 -0.37 1.33
N VAL A 12 -6.06 -0.08 2.63
CA VAL A 12 -5.76 1.26 3.15
C VAL A 12 -4.69 1.21 4.23
N CYS A 13 -3.60 1.94 4.01
CA CYS A 13 -2.56 2.25 5.00
C CYS A 13 -2.13 1.06 5.87
N TYR A 14 -2.74 0.90 7.06
CA TYR A 14 -2.37 -0.12 8.04
C TYR A 14 -2.58 -1.55 7.55
N ASP A 15 -3.52 -1.76 6.61
CA ASP A 15 -3.84 -3.06 6.02
C ASP A 15 -2.62 -3.76 5.43
N ILE A 16 -1.59 -3.01 4.98
CA ILE A 16 -0.33 -3.56 4.47
C ILE A 16 0.36 -4.52 5.46
N ARG A 17 0.03 -4.43 6.75
CA ARG A 17 0.55 -5.32 7.80
C ARG A 17 -0.18 -6.67 7.89
N LEU A 18 -1.29 -6.85 7.16
CA LEU A 18 -2.16 -8.03 7.21
C LEU A 18 -1.96 -8.89 5.96
N PRO A 19 -0.93 -9.77 5.90
CA PRO A 19 -0.63 -10.55 4.69
C PRO A 19 -1.81 -11.40 4.20
N ALA A 20 -2.62 -11.95 5.12
CA ALA A 20 -3.79 -12.76 4.78
C ALA A 20 -4.82 -12.00 3.92
N LEU A 21 -4.95 -10.67 4.09
CA LEU A 21 -5.84 -9.85 3.27
C LEU A 21 -5.42 -9.89 1.79
N PHE A 22 -4.13 -9.77 1.52
CA PHE A 22 -3.61 -9.74 0.14
C PHE A 22 -3.67 -11.11 -0.53
N MET A 23 -3.52 -12.19 0.25
CA MET A 23 -3.77 -13.54 -0.25
C MET A 23 -5.24 -13.73 -0.66
N GLN A 24 -6.19 -13.23 0.12
CA GLN A 24 -7.61 -13.27 -0.24
C GLN A 24 -7.93 -12.42 -1.48
N LEU A 25 -7.26 -11.28 -1.66
CA LEU A 25 -7.39 -10.46 -2.87
C LEU A 25 -6.80 -11.16 -4.09
N LEU A 26 -5.67 -11.85 -3.93
CA LEU A 26 -5.07 -12.68 -4.97
C LEU A 26 -6.00 -13.83 -5.38
N ASP A 27 -6.63 -14.52 -4.42
CA ASP A 27 -7.63 -15.57 -4.70
C ASP A 27 -8.84 -15.05 -5.49
N GLN A 28 -9.14 -13.75 -5.36
CA GLN A 28 -10.19 -13.07 -6.14
C GLN A 28 -9.70 -12.59 -7.52
N GLY A 29 -8.45 -12.89 -7.87
CA GLY A 29 -7.82 -12.57 -9.15
C GLY A 29 -7.25 -11.15 -9.23
N MET A 30 -6.82 -10.54 -8.12
CA MET A 30 -6.14 -9.24 -8.13
C MET A 30 -4.86 -9.28 -8.97
N GLU A 31 -4.70 -8.28 -9.85
CA GLU A 31 -3.50 -8.07 -10.67
C GLU A 31 -2.75 -6.78 -10.26
N VAL A 32 -3.49 -5.79 -9.75
CA VAL A 32 -2.98 -4.51 -9.29
C VAL A 32 -3.56 -4.19 -7.92
N LEU A 33 -2.73 -3.78 -6.98
CA LEU A 33 -3.11 -3.28 -5.67
C LEU A 33 -2.99 -1.75 -5.63
N ALA A 34 -4.07 -1.07 -5.28
CA ALA A 34 -4.01 0.33 -4.86
C ALA A 34 -4.04 0.45 -3.33
N LEU A 35 -3.02 1.07 -2.78
CA LEU A 35 -2.81 1.25 -1.34
C LEU A 35 -2.59 2.73 -0.95
N PRO A 36 -3.65 3.56 -0.91
CA PRO A 36 -3.54 4.90 -0.33
C PRO A 36 -3.18 4.84 1.15
N ALA A 37 -2.26 5.70 1.59
CA ALA A 37 -1.72 5.65 2.94
C ALA A 37 -1.34 7.01 3.54
N ALA A 38 -1.24 7.04 4.87
CA ALA A 38 -0.71 8.15 5.65
C ALA A 38 0.18 7.62 6.78
N PHE A 39 1.23 6.88 6.42
CA PHE A 39 2.19 6.31 7.38
C PHE A 39 2.83 7.41 8.22
N THR A 40 3.00 7.17 9.52
CA THR A 40 3.76 8.09 10.39
C THR A 40 5.22 8.11 9.95
N ALA A 41 5.89 9.26 10.04
CA ALA A 41 7.26 9.43 9.53
C ALA A 41 8.25 8.37 10.05
N GLY A 42 8.27 8.15 11.38
CA GLY A 42 9.16 7.15 11.99
C GLY A 42 8.86 5.71 11.55
N THR A 43 7.58 5.36 11.41
CA THR A 43 7.18 4.00 10.98
C THR A 43 7.42 3.79 9.50
N GLY A 44 7.14 4.80 8.67
CA GLY A 44 7.35 4.73 7.24
C GLY A 44 8.83 4.59 6.88
N LYS A 45 9.70 5.34 7.57
CA LYS A 45 11.16 5.20 7.43
C LYS A 45 11.64 3.76 7.59
N ALA A 46 11.06 3.02 8.54
CA ALA A 46 11.48 1.66 8.85
C ALA A 46 10.78 0.59 8.00
N HIS A 47 9.54 0.82 7.58
CA HIS A 47 8.68 -0.27 7.09
C HIS A 47 8.07 -0.05 5.71
N TRP A 48 7.95 1.19 5.23
CA TRP A 48 7.11 1.51 4.07
C TRP A 48 7.51 0.73 2.82
N GLU A 49 8.75 0.93 2.35
CA GLU A 49 9.23 0.27 1.12
C GLU A 49 9.29 -1.26 1.26
N ILE A 50 9.76 -1.74 2.42
CA ILE A 50 9.92 -3.18 2.68
C ILE A 50 8.56 -3.89 2.59
N LEU A 51 7.53 -3.34 3.23
CA LEU A 51 6.21 -3.95 3.24
C LEU A 51 5.54 -3.87 1.86
N LEU A 52 5.68 -2.76 1.13
CA LEU A 52 5.14 -2.63 -0.23
C LEU A 52 5.74 -3.67 -1.18
N ARG A 53 7.07 -3.79 -1.17
CA ARG A 53 7.78 -4.77 -1.98
C ARG A 53 7.42 -6.20 -1.57
N ALA A 54 7.27 -6.47 -0.27
CA ALA A 54 6.83 -7.77 0.20
C ALA A 54 5.45 -8.13 -0.37
N ARG A 55 4.45 -7.22 -0.34
CA ARG A 55 3.12 -7.45 -0.93
C ARG A 55 3.15 -7.63 -2.44
N ALA A 56 3.95 -6.85 -3.16
CA ALA A 56 4.12 -7.01 -4.60
C ALA A 56 4.66 -8.41 -4.94
N ILE A 57 5.69 -8.86 -4.21
CA ILE A 57 6.37 -10.14 -4.44
C ILE A 57 5.47 -11.33 -4.05
N GLU A 58 4.90 -11.33 -2.84
CA GLU A 58 4.16 -12.48 -2.34
C GLU A 58 2.79 -12.65 -3.02
N SER A 59 2.18 -11.55 -3.47
CA SER A 59 0.89 -11.57 -4.15
C SER A 59 1.00 -11.48 -5.67
N LEU A 60 2.23 -11.52 -6.23
CA LEU A 60 2.49 -11.50 -7.68
C LEU A 60 1.74 -10.40 -8.42
N CYS A 61 1.64 -9.20 -7.82
CA CYS A 61 0.83 -8.10 -8.32
C CYS A 61 1.63 -6.81 -8.41
N TYR A 62 1.17 -5.86 -9.23
CA TYR A 62 1.67 -4.49 -9.19
C TYR A 62 1.12 -3.77 -7.96
N VAL A 63 1.92 -2.89 -7.35
CA VAL A 63 1.49 -2.13 -6.16
C VAL A 63 1.68 -0.64 -6.40
N THR A 64 0.57 0.08 -6.48
CA THR A 64 0.55 1.55 -6.49
C THR A 64 0.14 2.07 -5.12
N ALA A 65 0.96 2.96 -4.55
CA ALA A 65 0.78 3.44 -3.19
C ALA A 65 0.91 4.96 -3.11
N ALA A 66 -0.22 5.65 -3.19
CA ALA A 66 -0.28 7.09 -2.93
C ALA A 66 -0.13 7.35 -1.42
N ALA A 67 0.80 8.22 -1.03
CA ALA A 67 1.11 8.45 0.38
C ALA A 67 1.10 9.93 0.75
N GLN A 68 0.45 10.28 1.87
CA GLN A 68 0.60 11.60 2.50
C GLN A 68 2.02 11.76 3.04
N GLY A 69 2.62 12.94 2.83
CA GLY A 69 3.96 13.27 3.31
C GLY A 69 4.04 14.64 3.98
N GLY A 70 5.08 14.84 4.80
CA GLY A 70 5.37 16.10 5.46
C GLY A 70 4.60 16.29 6.77
N ARG A 71 4.66 17.53 7.30
CA ARG A 71 4.05 17.93 8.57
C ARG A 71 2.65 18.51 8.34
N HIS A 72 1.67 17.96 9.03
CA HIS A 72 0.27 18.38 9.00
C HIS A 72 0.01 19.48 10.03
N GLU A 73 -1.09 20.22 9.87
CA GLU A 73 -1.48 21.33 10.77
C GLU A 73 -1.61 20.92 12.24
N ASN A 74 -2.04 19.69 12.49
CA ASN A 74 -2.15 19.11 13.84
C ASN A 74 -0.80 18.67 14.45
N GLY A 75 0.32 18.98 13.79
CA GLY A 75 1.67 18.62 14.23
C GLY A 75 2.10 17.20 13.91
N ARG A 76 1.22 16.34 13.35
CA ARG A 76 1.59 14.99 12.90
C ARG A 76 2.53 15.07 11.71
N GLU A 77 3.45 14.13 11.59
CA GLU A 77 4.32 14.00 10.42
C GLU A 77 4.07 12.65 9.72
N SER A 78 3.87 12.70 8.40
CA SER A 78 3.70 11.52 7.56
C SER A 78 4.90 11.30 6.64
N TRP A 79 5.18 10.03 6.36
CA TRP A 79 6.39 9.60 5.66
C TRP A 79 6.43 9.99 4.18
N GLY A 80 5.30 9.96 3.48
CA GLY A 80 5.24 10.19 2.04
C GLY A 80 5.86 9.04 1.25
N THR A 81 6.74 9.37 0.28
CA THR A 81 7.38 8.43 -0.66
C THR A 81 6.36 7.59 -1.44
N ALA A 82 5.43 8.27 -2.13
CA ALA A 82 4.51 7.62 -3.03
C ALA A 82 5.27 6.86 -4.12
N CYS A 83 4.80 5.67 -4.50
CA CYS A 83 5.41 4.85 -5.55
C CYS A 83 4.35 4.23 -6.47
N TRP A 84 4.78 3.88 -7.68
CA TRP A 84 4.01 3.28 -8.75
C TRP A 84 4.57 1.91 -9.11
#